data_AF-A0A8X7CMB3-F1
#
_entry.id   AF-A0A8X7CMB3-F1
#
_cell.length_a   1.000
_cell.length_b   1.000
_cell.length_c   1.000
_cell.angle_alpha   90.00
_cell.angle_beta   90.00
_cell.angle_gamma   90.00
#
_symmetry.space_group_name_H-M   'P 1'
#
loop_
_entity.id
_entity.type
_entity.pdbx_description
1 polymer ?
#
loop_
_entity_poly.entity_id
_entity_poly.type
_entity_poly.pdbx_seq_one_letter_code
_entity_poly.pdbx_strand_id
1 'polypeptide(L)'
;MPKRKRRIIGESARRRKAIRKCQRRAAEIVEERNKRLVAMAQHGQERRAEETEEQRTHRLAYRAQRDQERKEEETEEQRSHRLAAMAQRDQERRAEETERQRSHGLSTMVQHARRSRVNVTEEQNRLQVQTFFAARTFLYPVVEEHNCSKMENICLRIGGLYFGAEKNAREAYTHCCHMGK
;
A
#
# COMPACT_ATOMS: atom_id res chain seq x y z
N MET A 1 49.37 14.82 -38.56
CA MET A 1 48.98 14.91 -37.11
C MET A 1 48.32 13.60 -36.67
N PRO A 2 48.95 12.79 -35.80
CA PRO A 2 48.42 11.47 -35.42
C PRO A 2 47.14 11.58 -34.58
N LYS A 3 46.14 10.73 -34.89
CA LYS A 3 44.75 10.76 -34.34
C LYS A 3 44.68 10.81 -32.80
N ARG A 4 45.66 10.22 -32.09
CA ARG A 4 45.75 10.21 -30.62
C ARG A 4 45.98 11.61 -30.01
N LYS A 5 46.86 12.44 -30.60
CA LYS A 5 47.15 13.79 -30.09
C LYS A 5 45.95 14.74 -30.24
N ARG A 6 45.17 14.60 -31.33
CA ARG A 6 43.92 15.36 -31.55
C ARG A 6 42.83 15.04 -30.52
N ARG A 7 42.68 13.77 -30.12
CA ARG A 7 41.70 13.34 -29.10
C ARG A 7 42.01 13.95 -27.73
N ILE A 8 43.28 13.96 -27.33
CA ILE A 8 43.74 14.52 -26.05
C ILE A 8 43.53 16.05 -26.00
N ILE A 9 43.85 16.78 -27.07
CA ILE A 9 43.62 18.24 -27.14
C ILE A 9 42.12 18.57 -27.04
N GLY A 10 41.27 17.80 -27.73
CA GLY A 10 39.81 17.96 -27.66
C GLY A 10 39.24 17.62 -26.28
N GLU A 11 39.79 16.64 -25.59
CA GLU A 11 39.40 16.29 -24.22
C GLU A 11 39.80 17.37 -23.22
N SER A 12 41.04 17.87 -23.30
CA SER A 12 41.51 18.99 -22.47
C SER A 12 40.72 20.28 -22.71
N ALA A 13 40.28 20.56 -23.94
CA ALA A 13 39.40 21.68 -24.25
C ALA A 13 37.99 21.50 -23.64
N ARG A 14 37.42 20.29 -23.72
CA ARG A 14 36.12 19.96 -23.09
C ARG A 14 36.18 20.10 -21.57
N ARG A 15 37.23 19.58 -20.93
CA ARG A 15 37.45 19.72 -19.48
C ARG A 15 37.54 21.19 -19.06
N ARG A 16 38.32 22.02 -19.78
CA ARG A 16 38.39 23.47 -19.52
C ARG A 16 37.04 24.17 -19.67
N LYS A 17 36.24 23.80 -20.68
CA LYS A 17 34.88 24.35 -20.87
C LYS A 17 33.92 23.95 -19.75
N ALA A 18 33.99 22.70 -19.28
CA ALA A 18 33.20 22.22 -18.16
C ALA A 18 33.55 22.97 -16.87
N ILE A 19 34.85 23.15 -16.58
CA ILE A 19 35.33 23.89 -15.40
C ILE A 19 34.82 25.33 -15.42
N ARG A 20 34.97 26.06 -16.53
CA ARG A 20 34.43 27.42 -16.67
C ARG A 20 32.91 27.48 -16.50
N LYS A 21 32.18 26.46 -16.94
CA LYS A 21 30.73 26.37 -16.74
C LYS A 21 30.38 26.15 -15.27
N CYS A 22 31.12 25.31 -14.55
CA CYS A 22 30.95 25.11 -13.11
C CYS A 22 31.29 26.38 -12.31
N GLN A 23 32.39 27.05 -12.63
CA GLN A 23 32.79 28.31 -11.98
C GLN A 23 31.74 29.41 -12.18
N ARG A 24 31.23 29.59 -13.40
CA ARG A 24 30.13 30.54 -13.65
C ARG A 24 28.90 30.21 -12.80
N ARG A 25 28.51 28.93 -12.73
CA ARG A 25 27.36 28.48 -11.92
C ARG A 25 27.58 28.65 -10.42
N ALA A 26 28.81 28.51 -9.93
CA ALA A 26 29.14 28.70 -8.53
C ALA A 26 29.14 30.19 -8.13
N ALA A 27 29.43 31.07 -9.09
CA ALA A 27 29.39 32.52 -8.92
C ALA A 27 27.99 33.12 -9.15
N GLU A 28 27.01 32.34 -9.63
CA GLU A 28 25.62 32.81 -9.81
C GLU A 28 25.03 33.25 -8.47
N ILE A 29 24.47 34.45 -8.44
CA ILE A 29 23.60 34.86 -7.34
C ILE A 29 22.26 34.14 -7.44
N VAL A 30 21.49 34.14 -6.35
CA VAL A 30 20.22 33.38 -6.25
C VAL A 30 19.25 33.73 -7.38
N GLU A 31 19.13 35.01 -7.75
CA GLU A 31 18.21 35.44 -8.80
C GLU A 31 18.62 34.91 -10.19
N GLU A 32 19.90 35.02 -10.55
CA GLU A 32 20.42 34.49 -11.82
C GLU A 32 20.30 32.98 -11.90
N ARG A 33 20.59 32.29 -10.78
CA ARG A 33 20.40 30.85 -10.65
C ARG A 33 18.93 30.48 -10.86
N ASN A 34 18.01 31.20 -10.24
CA ASN A 34 16.57 30.97 -10.36
C ASN A 34 16.09 31.20 -11.79
N LYS A 35 16.46 32.32 -12.43
CA LYS A 35 16.15 32.58 -13.85
C LYS A 35 16.62 31.43 -14.75
N ARG A 36 17.85 30.95 -14.55
CA ARG A 36 18.39 29.81 -15.32
C ARG A 36 17.63 28.52 -15.06
N LEU A 37 17.27 28.21 -13.81
CA LEU A 37 16.52 26.99 -13.47
C LEU A 37 15.10 27.03 -14.03
N VAL A 38 14.43 28.18 -13.98
CA VAL A 38 13.10 28.38 -14.58
C VAL A 38 13.16 28.17 -16.10
N ALA A 39 14.11 28.81 -16.79
CA ALA A 39 14.28 28.62 -18.24
C ALA A 39 14.55 27.15 -18.61
N MET A 40 15.37 26.44 -17.81
CA MET A 40 15.58 25.01 -18.00
C MET A 40 14.33 24.16 -17.76
N ALA A 41 13.51 24.52 -16.77
CA ALA A 41 12.26 23.83 -16.47
C ALA A 41 11.23 24.04 -17.59
N GLN A 42 11.10 25.26 -18.10
CA GLN A 42 10.24 25.62 -19.24
C GLN A 42 10.64 24.85 -20.50
N HIS A 43 11.91 24.91 -20.88
CA HIS A 43 12.40 24.15 -22.03
C HIS A 43 12.19 22.63 -21.85
N GLY A 44 12.34 22.15 -20.61
CA GLY A 44 12.02 20.78 -20.26
C GLY A 44 10.53 20.45 -20.39
N GLN A 45 9.61 21.40 -20.18
CA GLN A 45 8.17 21.20 -20.39
C GLN A 45 7.81 21.21 -21.87
N GLU A 46 8.34 22.18 -22.64
CA GLU A 46 8.15 22.28 -24.09
C GLU A 46 8.55 20.98 -24.79
N ARG A 47 9.76 20.49 -24.51
CA ARG A 47 10.24 19.21 -25.05
C ARG A 47 9.35 18.02 -24.70
N ARG A 48 8.66 18.05 -23.55
CA ARG A 48 7.73 16.99 -23.14
C ARG A 48 6.36 17.12 -23.80
N ALA A 49 5.94 18.34 -24.15
CA ALA A 49 4.70 18.59 -24.87
C ALA A 49 4.82 18.14 -26.34
N GLU A 50 6.03 18.20 -26.91
CA GLU A 50 6.34 17.79 -28.28
C GLU A 50 6.68 16.30 -28.44
N GLU A 51 6.72 15.53 -27.35
CA GLU A 51 7.04 14.10 -27.41
C GLU A 51 5.94 13.29 -28.11
N THR A 52 6.37 12.35 -28.95
CA THR A 52 5.49 11.28 -29.44
C THR A 52 5.19 10.28 -28.34
N GLU A 53 4.11 9.51 -28.47
CA GLU A 53 3.74 8.49 -27.47
C GLU A 53 4.83 7.42 -27.30
N GLU A 54 5.53 7.05 -28.38
CA GLU A 54 6.69 6.13 -28.34
C GLU A 54 7.87 6.71 -27.55
N GLN A 55 8.21 7.98 -27.77
CA GLN A 55 9.26 8.66 -27.00
C GLN A 55 8.87 8.78 -25.52
N ARG A 56 7.60 9.10 -25.26
CA ARG A 56 7.06 9.23 -23.90
C ARG A 56 7.13 7.91 -23.16
N THR A 57 6.63 6.83 -23.76
CA THR A 57 6.66 5.47 -23.20
C THR A 57 8.07 4.99 -22.96
N HIS A 58 8.98 5.14 -23.93
CA HIS A 58 10.40 4.79 -23.76
C HIS A 58 11.05 5.57 -22.60
N ARG A 59 10.80 6.88 -22.50
CA ARG A 59 11.35 7.70 -21.41
C ARG A 59 10.78 7.29 -20.05
N LEU A 60 9.49 6.99 -19.96
CA LEU A 60 8.87 6.53 -18.71
C LEU A 60 9.38 5.15 -18.30
N ALA A 61 9.53 4.22 -19.26
CA ALA A 61 10.11 2.90 -19.02
C ALA A 61 11.56 3.01 -18.52
N TYR A 62 12.39 3.83 -19.18
CA TYR A 62 13.76 4.08 -18.74
C TYR A 62 13.83 4.66 -17.32
N ARG A 63 12.93 5.60 -16.97
CA ARG A 63 12.84 6.13 -15.60
C ARG A 63 12.43 5.07 -14.60
N ALA A 64 11.43 4.26 -14.91
CA ALA A 64 10.97 3.18 -14.04
C ALA A 64 12.07 2.15 -13.79
N GLN A 65 12.83 1.77 -14.82
CA GLN A 65 13.99 0.88 -14.70
C GLN A 65 15.06 1.47 -13.78
N ARG A 66 15.47 2.73 -14.02
CA ARG A 66 16.45 3.42 -13.18
C ARG A 66 15.98 3.57 -11.73
N ASP A 67 14.68 3.72 -11.51
CA ASP A 67 14.09 3.80 -10.18
C ASP A 67 14.11 2.44 -9.46
N GLN A 68 13.95 1.35 -10.21
CA GLN A 68 14.10 0.00 -9.70
C GLN A 68 15.55 -0.30 -9.33
N GLU A 69 16.51 -0.02 -10.22
CA GLU A 69 17.96 -0.20 -9.95
C GLU A 69 18.36 0.52 -8.64
N ARG A 70 17.90 1.77 -8.46
CA ARG A 70 18.19 2.51 -7.22
C ARG A 70 17.57 1.88 -5.98
N LYS A 71 16.38 1.27 -6.07
CA LYS A 71 15.73 0.58 -4.95
C LYS A 71 16.40 -0.75 -4.62
N GLU A 72 17.02 -1.40 -5.60
CA GLU A 72 17.80 -2.62 -5.40
C GLU A 72 19.15 -2.32 -4.73
N GLU A 73 19.72 -1.15 -5.01
CA GLU A 73 20.95 -0.64 -4.38
C GLU A 73 20.73 0.03 -3.01
N GLU A 74 19.49 0.19 -2.54
CA GLU A 74 19.17 0.85 -1.26
C GLU A 74 19.69 0.03 -0.06
N THR A 75 20.29 0.72 0.91
CA THR A 75 20.53 0.12 2.23
C THR A 75 19.22 -0.01 3.02
N GLU A 76 19.19 -0.88 4.01
CA GLU A 76 17.98 -1.06 4.84
C GLU A 76 17.57 0.24 5.57
N GLU A 77 18.54 1.07 5.99
CA GLU A 77 18.28 2.38 6.57
C GLU A 77 17.63 3.35 5.56
N GLN A 78 18.16 3.41 4.33
CA GLN A 78 17.61 4.24 3.26
C GLN A 78 16.19 3.79 2.89
N ARG A 79 15.97 2.47 2.83
CA ARG A 79 14.67 1.86 2.58
C ARG A 79 13.67 2.21 3.69
N SER A 80 14.07 2.06 4.95
CA SER A 80 13.26 2.40 6.12
C SER A 80 12.87 3.88 6.11
N HIS A 81 13.84 4.78 5.90
CA HIS A 81 13.58 6.21 5.78
C HIS A 81 12.63 6.55 4.62
N ARG A 82 12.82 5.93 3.44
CA ARG A 82 11.93 6.11 2.29
C ARG A 82 10.51 5.65 2.59
N LEU A 83 10.33 4.50 3.24
CA LEU A 83 9.02 3.97 3.63
C LEU A 83 8.35 4.88 4.67
N ALA A 84 9.08 5.35 5.67
CA ALA A 84 8.59 6.30 6.67
C ALA A 84 8.12 7.61 6.02
N ALA A 85 8.91 8.18 5.11
CA ALA A 85 8.54 9.39 4.38
C ALA A 85 7.31 9.20 3.47
N MET A 86 7.11 8.00 2.89
CA MET A 86 5.88 7.69 2.14
C MET A 86 4.68 7.57 3.07
N ALA A 87 4.81 6.89 4.20
CA ALA A 87 3.74 6.74 5.19
C ALA A 87 3.31 8.09 5.77
N GLN A 88 4.25 8.98 6.07
CA GLN A 88 3.95 10.34 6.54
C GLN A 88 3.16 11.14 5.50
N ARG A 89 3.63 11.17 4.24
CA ARG A 89 2.90 11.88 3.16
C ARG A 89 1.50 11.31 2.92
N ASP A 90 1.34 10.00 3.09
CA ASP A 90 0.02 9.37 2.98
C ASP A 90 -0.90 9.74 4.15
N GLN A 91 -0.37 9.95 5.35
CA GLN A 91 -1.13 10.47 6.48
C GLN A 91 -1.53 11.93 6.26
N GLU A 92 -0.62 12.78 5.82
CA GLU A 92 -0.89 14.18 5.46
C GLU A 92 -1.99 14.27 4.40
N ARG A 93 -1.87 13.48 3.31
CA ARG A 93 -2.89 13.42 2.25
C ARG A 93 -4.26 12.95 2.75
N ARG A 94 -4.31 12.02 3.71
CA ARG A 94 -5.57 11.58 4.33
C ARG A 94 -6.16 12.62 5.27
N ALA A 95 -5.33 13.43 5.92
CA ALA A 95 -5.79 14.51 6.79
C ALA A 95 -6.42 15.66 5.99
N GLU A 96 -5.93 15.91 4.78
CA GLU A 96 -6.45 16.92 3.85
C GLU A 96 -7.59 16.41 2.95
N GLU A 97 -7.98 15.14 3.08
CA GLU A 97 -8.95 14.50 2.20
C GLU A 97 -10.38 15.00 2.45
N THR A 98 -11.09 15.33 1.38
CA THR A 98 -12.52 15.68 1.46
C THR A 98 -13.39 14.42 1.65
N GLU A 99 -14.55 14.56 2.29
CA GLU A 99 -15.46 13.42 2.53
C GLU A 99 -15.86 12.69 1.23
N ARG A 100 -15.99 13.40 0.10
CA ARG A 100 -16.27 12.77 -1.20
C ARG A 100 -15.10 11.92 -1.70
N GLN A 101 -13.87 12.42 -1.58
CA GLN A 101 -12.67 11.67 -1.95
C GLN A 101 -12.55 10.43 -1.07
N ARG A 102 -12.76 10.58 0.24
CA ARG A 102 -12.74 9.48 1.20
C ARG A 102 -13.77 8.41 0.88
N SER A 103 -15.03 8.81 0.69
CA SER A 103 -16.13 7.92 0.31
C SER A 103 -15.86 7.19 -1.01
N HIS A 104 -15.29 7.89 -2.00
CA HIS A 104 -14.89 7.28 -3.27
C HIS A 104 -13.73 6.28 -3.09
N GLY A 105 -12.70 6.62 -2.31
CA GLY A 105 -11.57 5.76 -1.97
C GLY A 105 -12.00 4.49 -1.23
N LEU A 106 -12.91 4.60 -0.26
CA LEU A 106 -13.50 3.45 0.44
C LEU A 106 -14.29 2.56 -0.54
N SER A 107 -15.08 3.14 -1.44
CA SER A 107 -15.84 2.40 -2.44
C SER A 107 -14.93 1.62 -3.41
N THR A 108 -13.85 2.25 -3.89
CA THR A 108 -12.88 1.59 -4.78
C THR A 108 -12.15 0.44 -4.07
N MET A 109 -11.77 0.61 -2.79
CA MET A 109 -11.20 -0.49 -2.00
C MET A 109 -12.17 -1.66 -1.84
N VAL A 110 -13.45 -1.40 -1.55
CA VAL A 110 -14.47 -2.46 -1.45
C VAL A 110 -14.64 -3.19 -2.78
N GLN A 111 -14.69 -2.46 -3.90
CA GLN A 111 -14.76 -3.06 -5.23
C GLN A 111 -13.52 -3.90 -5.53
N HIS A 112 -12.32 -3.40 -5.19
CA HIS A 112 -11.08 -4.15 -5.38
C HIS A 112 -11.07 -5.43 -4.53
N ALA A 113 -11.45 -5.34 -3.24
CA ALA A 113 -11.55 -6.51 -2.37
C ALA A 113 -12.57 -7.54 -2.89
N ARG A 114 -13.71 -7.10 -3.43
CA ARG A 114 -14.70 -7.98 -4.07
C ARG A 114 -14.10 -8.67 -5.30
N ARG A 115 -13.40 -7.94 -6.18
CA ARG A 115 -12.72 -8.53 -7.35
C ARG A 115 -11.66 -9.55 -6.94
N SER A 116 -10.87 -9.25 -5.91
CA SER A 116 -9.84 -10.17 -5.43
C SER A 116 -10.44 -11.44 -4.85
N ARG A 117 -11.58 -11.37 -4.14
CA ARG A 117 -12.29 -12.54 -3.61
C ARG A 117 -12.76 -13.51 -4.69
N VAL A 118 -13.15 -13.00 -5.88
CA VAL A 118 -13.59 -13.85 -7.00
C VAL A 118 -12.45 -14.70 -7.55
N ASN A 119 -11.20 -14.27 -7.37
CA ASN A 119 -10.02 -14.96 -7.90
C ASN A 119 -9.27 -15.82 -6.85
N VAL A 120 -9.83 -16.01 -5.65
CA VAL A 120 -9.21 -16.84 -4.60
C VAL A 120 -9.45 -18.32 -4.92
N THR A 121 -8.38 -19.11 -5.00
CA THR A 121 -8.48 -20.55 -5.23
C THR A 121 -8.98 -21.28 -3.98
N GLU A 122 -9.59 -22.47 -4.15
CA GLU A 122 -10.08 -23.28 -3.02
C GLU A 122 -8.97 -23.61 -2.01
N GLU A 123 -7.77 -23.92 -2.49
CA GLU A 123 -6.60 -24.20 -1.65
C GLU A 123 -6.16 -22.97 -0.84
N GLN A 124 -6.13 -21.78 -1.46
CA GLN A 124 -5.81 -20.54 -0.74
C GLN A 124 -6.86 -20.24 0.34
N ASN A 125 -8.14 -20.50 0.05
CA ASN A 125 -9.24 -20.33 1.01
C ASN A 125 -9.11 -21.33 2.16
N ARG A 126 -8.88 -22.62 1.86
CA ARG A 126 -8.67 -23.67 2.86
C ARG A 126 -7.51 -23.32 3.80
N LEU A 127 -6.37 -22.87 3.26
CA LEU A 127 -5.23 -22.45 4.05
C LEU A 127 -5.56 -21.23 4.92
N GLN A 128 -6.25 -20.22 4.39
CA GLN A 128 -6.68 -19.06 5.18
C GLN A 128 -7.60 -19.45 6.34
N VAL A 129 -8.57 -20.33 6.09
CA VAL A 129 -9.49 -20.85 7.11
C VAL A 129 -8.74 -21.66 8.16
N GLN A 130 -7.84 -22.56 7.74
CA GLN A 130 -7.02 -23.34 8.66
C GLN A 130 -6.12 -22.44 9.54
N THR A 131 -5.50 -21.42 8.94
CA THR A 131 -4.66 -20.45 9.67
C THR A 131 -5.48 -19.66 10.67
N PHE A 132 -6.72 -19.27 10.31
CA PHE A 132 -7.64 -18.59 11.21
C PHE A 132 -8.01 -19.48 12.41
N PHE A 133 -8.38 -20.73 12.18
CA PHE A 133 -8.73 -21.65 13.27
C PHE A 133 -7.54 -21.96 14.16
N ALA A 134 -6.35 -22.16 13.59
CA ALA A 134 -5.12 -22.34 14.36
C ALA A 134 -4.83 -21.12 15.25
N ALA A 135 -4.85 -19.90 14.68
CA ALA A 135 -4.63 -18.67 15.43
C ALA A 135 -5.67 -18.45 16.53
N ARG A 136 -6.94 -18.78 16.26
CA ARG A 136 -8.02 -18.73 17.27
C ARG A 136 -7.75 -19.69 18.42
N THR A 137 -7.32 -20.92 18.15
CA THR A 137 -6.95 -21.89 19.18
C THR A 137 -5.75 -21.42 19.99
N PHE A 138 -4.77 -20.75 19.39
CA PHE A 138 -3.64 -20.16 20.12
C PHE A 138 -4.03 -18.98 21.01
N LEU A 139 -4.93 -18.10 20.55
CA LEU A 139 -5.37 -16.91 21.29
C LEU A 139 -6.40 -17.24 22.38
N TYR A 140 -7.22 -18.27 22.16
CA TYR A 140 -8.22 -18.77 23.09
C TYR A 140 -8.05 -20.28 23.28
N PRO A 141 -6.97 -20.73 23.94
CA PRO A 141 -6.66 -22.16 24.10
C PRO A 141 -7.67 -22.90 24.98
N VAL A 142 -8.43 -22.16 25.78
CA VAL A 142 -9.53 -22.64 26.59
C VAL A 142 -10.76 -21.86 26.14
N VAL A 143 -11.50 -22.41 25.19
CA VAL A 143 -12.95 -22.27 25.31
C VAL A 143 -13.21 -23.07 26.59
N GLU A 144 -13.54 -22.42 27.71
CA GLU A 144 -14.21 -23.14 28.79
C GLU A 144 -15.32 -23.89 28.05
N GLU A 145 -15.27 -25.22 28.03
CA GLU A 145 -16.44 -26.00 27.64
C GLU A 145 -17.57 -25.34 28.41
N HIS A 146 -18.46 -24.64 27.69
CA HIS A 146 -19.62 -24.08 28.34
C HIS A 146 -20.24 -25.29 29.01
N ASN A 147 -20.18 -25.37 30.34
CA ASN A 147 -20.72 -26.48 31.14
C ASN A 147 -22.27 -26.55 31.01
N CYS A 148 -22.83 -25.88 30.01
CA CYS A 148 -24.15 -26.10 29.46
C CYS A 148 -24.15 -27.51 28.84
N SER A 149 -24.46 -28.48 29.70
CA SER A 149 -24.76 -29.87 29.37
C SER A 149 -25.52 -30.03 28.05
N LYS A 150 -25.31 -31.14 27.32
CA LYS A 150 -25.85 -31.36 25.97
C LYS A 150 -27.32 -30.89 25.83
N MET A 151 -27.64 -30.22 24.71
CA MET A 151 -29.00 -29.79 24.35
C MET A 151 -29.87 -30.98 23.91
N GLU A 152 -30.13 -31.92 24.82
CA GLU A 152 -30.90 -33.16 24.55
C GLU A 152 -32.40 -32.98 24.83
N ASN A 153 -32.81 -31.80 25.31
CA ASN A 153 -34.16 -31.56 25.76
C ASN A 153 -34.95 -30.71 24.76
N ILE A 154 -36.09 -31.25 24.29
CA ILE A 154 -37.01 -30.56 23.37
C ILE A 154 -38.22 -30.04 24.16
N CYS A 155 -38.54 -28.75 24.06
CA CYS A 155 -39.77 -28.18 24.61
C CYS A 155 -40.95 -28.62 23.73
N LEU A 156 -41.75 -29.60 24.17
CA LEU A 156 -42.87 -30.17 23.40
C LEU A 156 -43.95 -29.15 23.00
N ARG A 157 -43.96 -27.95 23.62
CA ARG A 157 -44.89 -26.86 23.30
C ARG A 157 -44.46 -26.03 22.07
N ILE A 158 -43.16 -25.79 21.86
CA ILE A 158 -42.65 -24.93 20.78
C ILE A 158 -41.59 -25.59 19.89
N GLY A 159 -41.19 -26.82 20.19
CA GLY A 159 -40.17 -27.57 19.45
C GLY A 159 -38.73 -27.10 19.65
N GLY A 160 -38.46 -26.14 20.53
CA GLY A 160 -37.12 -25.61 20.79
C GLY A 160 -36.22 -26.56 21.59
N LEU A 161 -34.93 -26.58 21.27
CA LEU A 161 -33.89 -27.34 21.99
C LEU A 161 -33.32 -26.51 23.14
N TYR A 162 -33.14 -27.13 24.31
CA TYR A 162 -32.68 -26.48 25.54
C TYR A 162 -31.56 -27.26 26.22
N PHE A 163 -30.68 -26.53 26.91
CA PHE A 163 -29.63 -27.10 27.75
C PHE A 163 -30.24 -27.76 29.00
N GLY A 164 -29.68 -28.89 29.43
CA GLY A 164 -30.24 -29.66 30.57
C GLY A 164 -30.25 -28.92 31.91
N ALA A 165 -29.38 -27.91 32.07
CA ALA A 165 -29.27 -27.08 33.27
C ALA A 165 -30.35 -26.00 33.41
N GLU A 166 -31.18 -25.75 32.39
CA GLU A 166 -32.18 -24.66 32.38
C GLU A 166 -33.54 -25.02 33.00
N LYS A 167 -33.63 -26.17 33.69
CA LYS A 167 -34.83 -26.57 34.43
C LYS A 167 -34.87 -25.89 35.81
N ASN A 168 -35.98 -25.24 36.14
CA ASN A 168 -36.22 -24.81 37.52
C ASN A 168 -36.57 -26.01 38.43
N ALA A 169 -36.69 -25.78 39.74
CA ALA A 169 -37.02 -26.82 40.73
C ALA A 169 -38.40 -27.52 40.51
N ARG A 170 -39.18 -27.08 39.52
CA ARG A 170 -40.45 -27.69 39.09
C ARG A 170 -40.34 -28.37 37.71
N GLU A 171 -39.11 -28.66 37.27
CA GLU A 171 -38.78 -29.26 35.97
C GLU A 171 -39.21 -28.46 34.73
N ALA A 172 -39.57 -27.19 34.88
CA ALA A 172 -39.98 -26.32 33.78
C ALA A 172 -38.79 -25.46 33.27
N TYR A 173 -38.62 -25.36 31.95
CA TYR A 173 -37.60 -24.51 31.34
C TYR A 173 -37.88 -23.03 31.63
N THR A 174 -36.91 -22.35 32.22
CA THR A 174 -37.04 -20.97 32.74
C THR A 174 -37.47 -19.98 31.67
N HIS A 175 -37.06 -20.17 30.41
CA HIS A 175 -37.33 -19.25 29.30
C HIS A 175 -38.41 -19.70 28.29
N CYS A 176 -38.88 -20.97 28.30
CA CYS A 176 -39.86 -21.47 27.30
C CYS A 176 -41.31 -21.01 27.58
N CYS A 177 -41.69 -20.82 28.85
CA CYS A 177 -43.11 -20.71 29.24
C CYS A 177 -43.54 -19.35 29.82
N HIS A 178 -42.71 -18.31 29.79
CA HIS A 178 -43.09 -16.98 30.33
C HIS A 178 -43.90 -16.11 29.36
N MET A 179 -44.08 -16.51 28.10
CA MET A 179 -45.00 -15.84 27.18
C MET A 179 -46.37 -16.53 27.24
N GLY A 180 -47.03 -16.36 28.38
CA GLY A 180 -48.45 -16.65 28.55
C GLY A 180 -49.29 -15.40 28.29
N LYS A 181 -49.63 -15.16 27.01
CA LYS A 181 -50.95 -14.76 26.50
C LYS A 181 -50.91 -14.80 24.97
#